data_AF-A0A6G3X5I9-F1
#
_entry.id   AF-A0A6G3X5I9-F1
#
_cell.length_a   1.000
_cell.length_b   1.000
_cell.length_c   1.000
_cell.angle_alpha   90.00
_cell.angle_beta   90.00
_cell.angle_gamma   90.00
#
_symmetry.space_group_name_H-M   'P 1'
#
loop_
_entity.id
_entity.type
_entity.pdbx_description
1 polymer ?
#
loop_
_entity_poly.entity_id
_entity_poly.type
_entity_poly.pdbx_seq_one_letter_code
_entity_poly.pdbx_strand_id
1 'polypeptide(L)' 'VAGDKGYSSCKIRAYLRRRGIACTIPERTDQISGRRRRGETLCRLDRTAYRRRNVVERCFNKLKQNRALAT' A
#
# COMPACT_ATOMS: atom_id res chain seq x y z
N VAL A 1 8.27 2.50 -0.48
CA VAL A 1 7.15 2.29 -1.42
C VAL A 1 5.84 2.25 -0.66
N ALA A 2 4.92 3.17 -0.96
CA ALA A 2 3.52 3.14 -0.52
C ALA A 2 2.67 2.65 -1.71
N GLY A 3 1.75 1.73 -1.46
CA GLY A 3 0.96 1.10 -2.52
C GLY A 3 -0.39 0.66 -2.00
N ASP A 4 -1.30 0.33 -2.92
CA ASP A 4 -2.66 -0.07 -2.57
C ASP A 4 -2.74 -1.40 -1.81
N LYS A 5 -3.81 -1.56 -1.02
CA LYS A 5 -4.17 -2.80 -0.33
C LYS A 5 -4.21 -4.00 -1.29
N GLY A 6 -4.52 -3.80 -2.57
CA GLY A 6 -4.43 -4.82 -3.62
C GLY A 6 -3.02 -5.38 -3.87
N TYR A 7 -1.98 -4.66 -3.49
CA TYR A 7 -0.57 -5.07 -3.62
C TYR A 7 -0.01 -5.72 -2.34
N SER A 8 -0.86 -6.14 -1.40
CA SER A 8 -0.43 -6.80 -0.15
C SER A 8 0.08 -8.23 -0.31
N SER A 9 0.30 -8.70 -1.55
CA SER A 9 0.67 -10.09 -1.83
C SER A 9 2.07 -10.45 -1.32
N CYS A 10 2.25 -11.69 -0.86
CA CYS A 10 3.54 -12.18 -0.39
C CYS A 10 4.65 -12.07 -1.45
N LYS A 11 4.32 -12.26 -2.74
CA LYS A 11 5.28 -12.15 -3.86
C LYS A 11 5.82 -10.73 -4.00
N ILE A 12 4.94 -9.72 -3.96
CA ILE A 12 5.34 -8.31 -4.03
C ILE A 12 6.18 -7.94 -2.81
N ARG A 13 5.81 -8.42 -1.62
CA ARG A 13 6.60 -8.17 -0.40
C ARG A 13 7.98 -8.81 -0.45
N ALA A 14 8.09 -10.06 -0.93
CA ALA A 14 9.38 -10.74 -1.10
C ALA A 14 10.26 -10.03 -2.14
N TYR A 15 9.66 -9.53 -3.22
CA TYR A 15 10.35 -8.71 -4.20
C TYR A 15 10.91 -7.40 -3.60
N LEU A 16 10.07 -6.67 -2.85
CA LEU A 16 10.48 -5.41 -2.21
C LEU A 16 11.55 -5.64 -1.12
N ARG A 17 11.40 -6.69 -0.30
CA ARG A 17 12.40 -7.08 0.71
C ARG A 17 13.75 -7.42 0.09
N ARG A 18 13.77 -8.21 -1.00
CA ARG A 18 15.01 -8.55 -1.71
C ARG A 18 15.75 -7.33 -2.25
N ARG A 19 15.02 -6.24 -2.55
CA ARG A 19 15.60 -4.97 -3.00
C ARG A 19 15.85 -3.97 -1.88
N GLY A 20 15.65 -4.33 -0.62
CA GLY A 20 15.83 -3.42 0.52
C GLY A 20 14.82 -2.25 0.58
N ILE A 21 13.72 -2.34 -0.18
CA ILE A 21 12.74 -1.24 -0.27
C ILE A 21 11.75 -1.36 0.89
N ALA A 22 11.71 -0.33 1.75
CA ALA A 22 10.72 -0.22 2.81
C ALA A 22 9.30 -0.20 2.23
N CYS A 23 8.45 -1.12 2.68
CA CYS A 23 7.11 -1.34 2.13
C CYS A 23 6.03 -0.86 3.11
N THR A 24 5.37 0.24 2.75
CA THR A 24 4.25 0.87 3.46
C THR A 24 2.92 0.51 2.78
N ILE A 25 2.73 -0.77 2.47
CA ILE A 25 1.49 -1.29 1.88
C ILE A 25 0.61 -1.86 3.01
N PRO A 26 -0.63 -1.39 3.16
CA PRO A 26 -1.54 -1.90 4.18
C PRO A 26 -1.90 -3.36 3.87
N GLU A 27 -1.96 -4.18 4.91
CA GLU A 27 -2.44 -5.56 4.76
C GLU A 27 -3.96 -5.59 4.59
N ARG A 28 -4.42 -6.64 3.90
CA ARG A 28 -5.84 -6.94 3.86
C ARG A 28 -6.36 -7.38 5.23
N THR A 29 -7.61 -7.02 5.55
CA THR A 29 -8.21 -7.33 6.86
C THR A 29 -8.30 -8.84 7.08
N ASP A 30 -8.64 -9.60 6.03
CA ASP A 30 -8.63 -11.07 6.04
C ASP A 30 -7.23 -11.65 6.27
N GLN A 31 -6.19 -11.05 5.69
CA GLN A 31 -4.80 -11.45 5.93
C GLN A 31 -4.35 -11.16 7.37
N ILE A 32 -4.74 -10.00 7.93
CA ILE A 32 -4.46 -9.64 9.32
C ILE A 32 -5.09 -10.66 10.27
N SER A 33 -6.36 -11.02 10.05
CA SER A 33 -7.06 -12.02 10.87
C SER A 33 -6.41 -13.41 10.74
N GLY A 34 -6.01 -13.79 9.53
CA GLY A 34 -5.28 -15.04 9.29
C GLY A 34 -3.91 -15.07 9.98
N ARG A 35 -3.15 -13.98 9.92
CA ARG A 35 -1.84 -13.84 10.61
C ARG A 35 -1.99 -13.89 12.12
N ARG A 36 -2.98 -13.17 12.67
CA ARG A 36 -3.31 -13.22 14.11
C ARG A 36 -3.64 -14.63 14.57
N ARG A 37 -4.43 -15.39 13.79
CA ARG A 37 -4.76 -16.78 14.10
C ARG A 37 -3.54 -17.70 14.05
N ARG A 38 -2.56 -17.42 13.19
CA ARG A 38 -1.28 -18.17 13.09
C ARG A 38 -0.20 -17.68 14.08
N GLY A 39 -0.47 -16.65 14.89
CA GLY A 39 0.55 -16.03 15.76
C GLY A 39 1.65 -15.28 15.01
N GLU A 40 1.44 -14.95 13.74
CA GLU A 40 2.44 -14.29 12.90
C GLU A 40 2.45 -12.77 13.13
N THR A 41 3.65 -12.18 13.04
CA THR A 41 3.79 -10.73 13.12
C THR A 41 3.08 -10.05 11.95
N LEU A 42 2.24 -9.07 12.28
CA LEU A 42 1.60 -8.20 11.31
C LEU A 42 2.65 -7.35 10.61
N CYS A 43 2.43 -7.05 9.34
CA CYS A 43 3.34 -6.15 8.68
C CYS A 43 3.19 -4.72 9.19
N ARG A 44 4.34 -4.09 9.40
CA ARG A 44 4.46 -2.73 9.90
C ARG A 44 4.02 -1.74 8.83
N LEU A 45 2.86 -1.13 9.04
CA LEU A 45 2.37 -0.01 8.24
C LEU A 45 2.81 1.29 8.91
N ASP A 46 3.65 2.07 8.24
CA ASP A 46 3.93 3.45 8.64
C ASP A 46 2.70 4.32 8.32
N ARG A 47 1.89 4.57 9.35
CA ARG A 47 0.68 5.38 9.27
C ARG A 47 0.98 6.83 8.89
N THR A 48 2.13 7.37 9.28
CA THR A 48 2.52 8.76 9.00
C THR A 48 2.84 8.92 7.52
N ALA A 49 3.64 8.01 6.97
CA ALA A 49 3.90 7.96 5.53
C ALA A 49 2.62 7.67 4.73
N TYR A 50 1.74 6.79 5.22
CA TYR A 50 0.50 6.45 4.55
C TYR A 50 -0.55 7.58 4.57
N ARG A 51 -0.58 8.44 5.61
CA ARG A 51 -1.54 9.56 5.73
C ARG A 51 -1.40 10.57 4.60
N ARG A 52 -0.17 10.80 4.10
CA ARG A 52 0.09 11.74 2.99
C ARG A 52 -0.46 11.24 1.65
N ARG A 53 -0.85 9.97 1.55
CA ARG A 53 -1.43 9.38 0.33
C ARG A 53 -2.74 10.04 -0.10
N ASN A 54 -3.55 10.52 0.84
CA ASN A 54 -4.80 11.21 0.53
C ASN A 54 -4.58 12.48 -0.33
N VAL A 55 -3.46 13.18 -0.13
CA VAL A 55 -3.07 14.35 -0.93
C VAL A 55 -2.67 13.93 -2.34
N VAL A 56 -1.88 12.86 -2.44
CA VAL A 56 -1.45 12.29 -3.73
C VAL A 56 -2.65 11.78 -4.53
N GLU A 57 -3.58 11.06 -3.89
CA GLU A 57 -4.79 10.53 -4.54
C GLU A 57 -5.75 11.64 -4.96
N ARG A 58 -5.94 12.69 -4.15
CA ARG A 58 -6.75 13.86 -4.55
C ARG A 58 -6.12 14.61 -5.73
N CYS A 59 -4.79 14.75 -5.75
CA CYS A 59 -4.08 15.35 -6.87
C CYS A 59 -4.25 14.52 -8.14
N PHE A 60 -4.01 13.20 -8.07
CA PHE A 60 -4.18 12.29 -9.21
C PHE A 60 -5.62 12.23 -9.71
N ASN A 61 -6.61 12.20 -8.82
CA ASN A 61 -8.03 12.22 -9.21
C ASN A 61 -8.39 13.54 -9.90
N LYS A 62 -7.85 14.68 -9.43
CA LYS A 62 -8.03 15.97 -10.10
C LYS A 62 -7.39 15.98 -11.49
N LEU A 63 -6.21 15.41 -11.65
CA LEU A 63 -5.56 15.24 -12.95
C LEU A 63 -6.35 14.31 -13.88
N LYS A 64 -6.88 13.19 -13.38
CA LYS A 64 -7.73 12.28 -14.15
C LYS A 64 -9.08 12.90 -14.56
N GLN A 65 -9.64 13.78 -13.73
CA GLN A 65 -10.89 14.50 -14.05
C GLN A 65 -10.67 15.65 -15.05
N ASN A 66 -9.46 16.17 -15.16
CA ASN A 66 -9.11 17.18 -16.16
C ASN A 66 -9.06 16.54 -17.55
N ARG A 67 -10.20 16.56 -18.25
CA ARG A 67 -10.36 16.10 -19.66
C ARG A 67 -9.37 16.74 -20.64
N ALA A 68 -8.80 17.90 -20.30
CA ALA A 68 -7.79 18.58 -21.11
C ALA A 68 -6.40 17.90 -21.11
N LEU A 69 -6.12 17.02 -20.14
CA LEU A 69 -4.85 16.26 -20.06
C LEU A 69 -5.01 14.78 -20.43
N ALA A 70 -6.22 14.36 -20.81
CA ALA A 70 -6.57 12.96 -21.09
C ALA A 70 -6.67 12.65 -22.60
N THR A 71 -6.11 13.54 -23.44
CA THR A 71 -5.86 13.28 -24.88
C THR A 71 -4.39 12.92 -25.05
#